data_AF-A0A4Q2WTC7-F1
#
_entry.id   AF-A0A4Q2WTC7-F1
#
_cell.length_a   1.000
_cell.length_b   1.000
_cell.length_c   1.000
_cell.angle_alpha   90.00
_cell.angle_beta   90.00
_cell.angle_gamma   90.00
#
_symmetry.space_group_name_H-M   'P 1'
#
loop_
_entity.id
_entity.type
_entity.pdbx_description
1 polymer ?
#
loop_
_entity_poly.entity_id
_entity_poly.type
_entity_poly.pdbx_seq_one_letter_code
_entity_poly.pdbx_strand_id
1 'polypeptide(L)'
;MQRWIKLPDGRFIDANRVAFISKPETFARIDEDGNDLGLGYSVNIGTDFPRESQINVTGGKDEVYAVLRGLLGPSSGGTASGQA
;
A
#
# COMPACT_ATOMS: atom_id res chain seq x y z
N MET A 1 12.38 -7.04 13.63
CA MET A 1 12.90 -5.82 12.97
C MET A 1 11.69 -5.03 12.51
N GLN A 2 11.48 -3.81 13.01
CA GLN A 2 10.37 -2.97 12.54
C GLN A 2 10.62 -2.55 11.09
N ARG A 3 9.57 -2.55 10.26
CA ARG A 3 9.68 -2.30 8.81
C ARG A 3 8.82 -1.10 8.45
N TRP A 4 9.39 0.07 8.60
CA TRP A 4 8.72 1.33 8.30
C TRP A 4 8.66 1.58 6.80
N ILE A 5 7.44 1.78 6.28
CA ILE A 5 7.16 2.12 4.89
C ILE A 5 6.60 3.53 4.84
N LYS A 6 7.16 4.37 3.96
CA LYS A 6 6.66 5.71 3.68
C LYS A 6 5.48 5.65 2.72
N LEU A 7 4.39 6.31 3.08
CA LEU A 7 3.22 6.49 2.24
C LEU A 7 3.38 7.70 1.31
N PRO A 8 2.62 7.77 0.20
CA PRO A 8 2.70 8.88 -0.77
C PRO A 8 2.35 10.23 -0.14
N ASP A 9 1.48 10.23 0.87
CA ASP A 9 1.09 11.41 1.64
C ASP A 9 2.11 11.81 2.74
N GLY A 10 3.24 11.11 2.83
CA GLY A 10 4.32 11.39 3.79
C GLY A 10 4.17 10.72 5.15
N ARG A 11 3.06 10.02 5.42
CA ARG A 11 2.91 9.21 6.64
C ARG A 11 3.81 7.97 6.61
N PHE A 12 4.04 7.36 7.77
CA PHE A 12 4.78 6.10 7.89
C PHE A 12 3.90 5.03 8.51
N ILE A 13 4.00 3.80 8.00
CA ILE A 13 3.33 2.63 8.56
C ILE A 13 4.35 1.54 8.86
N ASP A 14 4.18 0.84 9.99
CA ASP A 14 4.96 -0.37 10.26
C ASP A 14 4.30 -1.54 9.53
N ALA A 15 5.02 -2.12 8.58
CA ALA A 15 4.52 -3.19 7.74
C ALA A 15 4.29 -4.51 8.49
N ASN A 16 4.84 -4.69 9.70
CA ASN A 16 4.55 -5.87 10.53
C ASN A 16 3.22 -5.74 11.26
N ARG A 17 2.58 -4.57 11.24
CA ARG A 17 1.26 -4.33 11.81
C ARG A 17 0.14 -4.32 10.77
N VAL A 18 0.42 -4.60 9.50
CA VAL A 18 -0.65 -4.64 8.50
C VAL A 18 -1.45 -5.94 8.65
N ALA A 19 -2.72 -5.80 9.01
CA ALA A 19 -3.68 -6.88 9.14
C ALA A 19 -4.45 -7.13 7.84
N PHE A 20 -4.66 -6.09 7.03
CA PHE A 20 -5.46 -6.17 5.81
C PHE A 20 -4.97 -5.20 4.74
N ILE A 21 -5.02 -5.64 3.48
CA ILE A 21 -4.82 -4.81 2.29
C ILE A 21 -5.98 -5.10 1.34
N SER A 22 -6.73 -4.06 0.96
CA SER A 22 -7.81 -4.21 -0.01
C SER A 22 -7.28 -4.45 -1.41
N LYS A 23 -8.17 -4.88 -2.31
CA LYS A 23 -7.87 -4.80 -3.74
C LYS A 23 -7.63 -3.32 -4.11
N PRO A 24 -6.62 -3.02 -4.95
CA PRO A 24 -6.45 -1.67 -5.45
C PRO A 24 -7.61 -1.30 -6.36
N GLU A 25 -8.16 -0.11 -6.13
CA GLU A 25 -9.23 0.51 -6.90
C GLU A 25 -8.66 1.63 -7.77
N THR A 26 -9.33 1.92 -8.89
CA THR A 26 -8.93 2.96 -9.83
C THR A 26 -9.99 4.03 -9.95
N PHE A 27 -9.59 5.29 -10.04
CA PHE A 27 -10.49 6.43 -10.19
C PHE A 27 -9.89 7.45 -11.18
N ALA A 28 -10.73 8.29 -11.79
CA ALA A 28 -10.27 9.38 -12.63
C ALA A 28 -9.69 10.50 -11.74
N ARG A 29 -8.43 10.87 -11.96
CA ARG A 29 -7.81 11.98 -11.25
C ARG A 29 -7.95 13.22 -12.11
N ILE A 30 -8.70 14.20 -11.63
CA ILE A 30 -8.93 15.47 -12.32
C ILE A 30 -8.27 16.57 -11.50
N ASP A 31 -7.57 17.50 -12.15
CA ASP A 31 -7.03 18.68 -11.47
C ASP A 31 -8.11 19.74 -11.19
N GLU A 32 -7.73 20.84 -10.55
CA GLU A 32 -8.65 21.93 -10.19
C GLU A 32 -9.20 22.70 -11.41
N ASP A 33 -8.55 22.58 -12.56
CA ASP A 33 -8.91 23.22 -13.84
C ASP A 33 -9.75 22.26 -14.73
N GLY A 34 -9.98 21.02 -14.29
CA GLY A 34 -10.76 20.03 -15.00
C GLY A 34 -9.96 19.16 -15.98
N ASN A 35 -8.63 19.24 -15.95
CA ASN A 35 -7.79 18.41 -16.82
C ASN A 35 -7.65 16.99 -16.26
N ASP A 36 -7.68 16.00 -17.15
CA ASP A 36 -7.42 14.61 -16.80
C ASP A 36 -5.93 14.42 -16.48
N LEU A 37 -5.64 14.05 -15.24
CA LEU A 37 -4.32 13.66 -14.76
C LEU A 37 -4.09 12.14 -14.86
N GLY A 38 -5.00 11.43 -15.54
CA GLY A 38 -4.99 9.99 -15.72
C GLY A 38 -5.64 9.21 -14.57
N LEU A 39 -5.35 7.90 -14.53
CA LEU A 39 -5.88 6.98 -13.54
C LEU A 39 -5.16 7.13 -12.19
N GLY A 40 -5.91 7.56 -11.17
CA GLY A 40 -5.53 7.43 -9.77
C GLY A 40 -5.76 6.02 -9.27
N TYR A 41 -4.92 5.58 -8.34
CA TYR A 41 -5.03 4.31 -7.65
C TYR A 41 -5.32 4.56 -6.16
N SER A 42 -6.17 3.72 -5.57
CA SER A 42 -6.54 3.77 -4.15
C SER A 42 -6.42 2.38 -3.55
N VAL A 43 -5.88 2.28 -2.34
CA VAL A 43 -5.87 1.03 -1.58
C VAL A 43 -6.14 1.29 -0.11
N ASN A 44 -7.02 0.50 0.50
CA ASN A 44 -7.25 0.51 1.94
C ASN A 44 -6.30 -0.44 2.64
N ILE A 45 -5.67 0.05 3.70
CA ILE A 45 -4.68 -0.64 4.51
C ILE A 45 -5.16 -0.62 5.95
N GLY A 46 -5.49 -1.79 6.50
CA GLY A 46 -5.84 -1.96 7.91
C GLY A 46 -4.59 -2.28 8.71
N THR A 47 -4.21 -1.43 9.66
CA THR A 47 -3.14 -1.73 10.64
C THR A 47 -3.64 -2.50 11.86
N ASP A 48 -4.96 -2.67 11.99
CA ASP A 48 -5.65 -3.51 12.96
C ASP A 48 -7.10 -3.74 12.47
N PHE A 49 -7.91 -4.49 13.20
CA PHE A 49 -9.31 -4.81 12.84
C PHE A 49 -10.32 -3.67 13.09
N PRO A 50 -10.17 -2.79 14.10
CA PRO A 50 -11.04 -1.63 14.27
C PRO A 50 -11.06 -0.71 13.04
N ARG A 51 -12.23 -0.15 12.74
CA ARG A 51 -12.44 0.75 11.58
C ARG A 51 -11.51 1.97 11.60
N GLU A 52 -11.21 2.50 12.77
CA GLU A 52 -10.30 3.63 12.96
C GLU A 52 -8.83 3.32 12.61
N SER A 53 -8.48 2.04 12.51
CA SER A 53 -7.15 1.57 12.10
C SER A 53 -7.05 1.31 10.60
N GLN A 54 -8.04 1.77 9.81
CA GLN A 54 -7.99 1.70 8.36
C GLN A 54 -7.51 3.01 7.75
N ILE A 55 -6.56 2.89 6.83
CA ILE A 55 -5.90 3.98 6.15
C ILE A 55 -6.16 3.83 4.65
N ASN A 56 -6.77 4.84 4.03
CA ASN A 56 -6.81 4.90 2.58
C ASN A 56 -5.52 5.54 2.06
N VAL A 57 -4.88 4.88 1.10
CA VAL A 57 -3.69 5.35 0.39
C VAL A 57 -4.06 5.57 -1.06
N THR A 58 -3.95 6.82 -1.50
CA THR A 58 -4.19 7.22 -2.88
C THR A 58 -2.92 7.76 -3.51
N GLY A 59 -2.80 7.61 -4.84
CA GLY A 59 -1.66 8.12 -5.57
C GLY A 59 -1.67 7.69 -7.03
N GLY A 60 -0.57 7.95 -7.73
CA GLY A 60 -0.31 7.35 -9.03
C GLY A 60 -0.07 5.84 -8.93
N LYS A 61 -0.07 5.17 -10.09
CA LYS A 61 0.20 3.74 -10.19
C LYS A 61 1.50 3.36 -9.49
N ASP A 62 2.60 4.02 -9.84
CA ASP A 62 3.93 3.65 -9.35
C ASP A 62 4.06 3.86 -7.83
N GLU A 63 3.44 4.91 -7.29
CA GLU A 63 3.45 5.21 -5.86
C GLU A 63 2.71 4.14 -5.05
N VAL A 64 1.47 3.81 -5.46
CA VAL A 64 0.67 2.78 -4.78
C VAL A 64 1.34 1.41 -4.91
N TYR A 65 1.89 1.07 -6.08
CA TYR A 65 2.59 -0.19 -6.27
C TYR A 65 3.90 -0.26 -5.46
N ALA A 66 4.60 0.85 -5.27
CA ALA A 66 5.78 0.90 -4.40
C ALA A 66 5.41 0.60 -2.94
N VAL A 67 4.31 1.19 -2.43
CA VAL A 67 3.78 0.88 -1.10
C VAL A 67 3.43 -0.60 -0.97
N LEU A 68 2.68 -1.14 -1.95
CA LEU A 68 2.28 -2.55 -1.96
C LEU A 68 3.49 -3.49 -1.97
N ARG A 69 4.52 -3.21 -2.78
CA ARG A 69 5.77 -3.99 -2.76
C ARG A 69 6.49 -3.89 -1.42
N GLY A 70 6.54 -2.71 -0.81
CA GLY A 70 7.14 -2.53 0.52
C GLY A 70 6.39 -3.29 1.62
N LEU A 71 5.06 -3.38 1.52
CA LEU A 71 4.20 -4.09 2.46
C LEU A 71 4.21 -5.60 2.28
N LEU A 72 4.21 -6.08 1.05
CA LEU A 72 4.28 -7.51 0.76
C LEU A 72 5.72 -8.04 0.88
N GLY A 73 6.70 -7.13 0.94
CA GLY A 73 8.13 -7.43 0.92
C GLY A 73 8.59 -7.93 -0.46
N PRO A 74 9.90 -8.13 -0.68
CA PRO A 74 10.30 -9.20 -1.59
C PRO A 74 9.62 -10.45 -1.04
N SER A 75 8.88 -11.18 -1.86
CA SER A 75 8.47 -12.52 -1.47
C SER A 75 9.75 -13.24 -1.08
N SER A 76 9.96 -13.43 0.22
CA SER A 76 10.63 -14.62 0.71
C SER A 76 9.73 -15.77 0.29
N GLY A 77 9.71 -16.06 -1.03
CA GLY A 77 9.35 -17.36 -1.53
C GLY A 77 10.21 -18.29 -0.72
N GLY A 78 9.54 -19.14 0.07
CA GLY A 78 10.17 -19.91 1.12
C GLY A 78 11.52 -20.43 0.66
N THR A 79 12.57 -20.04 1.36
CA THR A 79 13.75 -20.89 1.44
C THR A 79 13.22 -22.19 2.04
N ALA A 80 12.87 -23.13 1.18
CA ALA A 80 12.80 -24.53 1.51
C ALA A 80 14.16 -24.83 2.12
N SER A 81 14.22 -24.85 3.45
CA SER A 81 15.31 -25.48 4.17
C SER A 81 15.19 -26.96 3.85
N GLY A 82 15.79 -27.33 2.71
CA GLY A 82 16.09 -28.69 2.34
C GLY A 82 16.94 -29.27 3.45
N GLN A 83 16.28 -30.05 4.27
CA GLN A 83 16.84 -30.91 5.29
C GLN A 83 17.43 -32.13 4.57
N ALA A 84 18.74 -32.32 4.68
CA ALA A 84 19.45 -33.61 4.64
C ALA A 84 20.94 -33.37 4.88
#